data_AF-A0A7C3FSN0-F1
#
_entry.id   AF-A0A7C3FSN0-F1
#
_cell.length_a   1.000
_cell.length_b   1.000
_cell.length_c   1.000
_cell.angle_alpha   90.00
_cell.angle_beta   90.00
_cell.angle_gamma   90.00
#
_symmetry.space_group_name_H-M   'P 1'
#
loop_
_entity.id
_entity.type
_entity.pdbx_description
1 polymer ?
#
loop_
_entity_poly.entity_id
_entity_poly.type
_entity_poly.pdbx_seq_one_letter_code
_entity_poly.pdbx_strand_id
1 'polypeptide(L)'
;MSWILTIPDGFSLQRIIKYSAEFLLPPFTVNPSMSVIERVEELDSKRILLLTISQVPAGLQIRTSQHLDSAESEEVSHKVWRMLRLGENLNLLRPNQKHLQRHHLPGGRLLRGATFFEDVIKALLLTHQGEFAPRNQLNAIQIIARLVDRLGGSLPSNPTRHAFPTCEKLQHSPTLLTELLGPSLERTLRELGKLCDTELAKIEQLQVAQCPLPILIHEINQLPGMRPAMLALLMLALGRYDYSPRNDYARHYLSPELPSDKTSVSAPDFSD
;
A
#
# COMPACT_ATOMS: atom_id res chain seq x y z
N MET A 1 -25.43 -4.87 -3.26
CA MET A 1 -25.07 -5.51 -4.55
C MET A 1 -23.85 -6.41 -4.34
N SER A 2 -23.65 -7.43 -5.19
CA SER A 2 -22.45 -8.27 -5.15
C SER A 2 -22.06 -8.79 -6.52
N TRP A 3 -20.76 -8.90 -6.80
CA TRP A 3 -20.23 -9.49 -8.03
C TRP A 3 -18.90 -10.20 -7.76
N ILE A 4 -18.39 -10.94 -8.75
CA ILE A 4 -17.16 -11.71 -8.66
C ILE A 4 -16.11 -11.11 -9.60
N LEU A 5 -14.89 -10.93 -9.10
CA LEU A 5 -13.69 -10.72 -9.92
C LEU A 5 -12.94 -12.03 -10.10
N THR A 6 -12.43 -12.24 -11.31
CA THR A 6 -11.50 -13.33 -11.61
C THR A 6 -10.19 -13.12 -10.86
N ILE A 7 -9.65 -14.18 -10.30
CA ILE A 7 -8.38 -14.19 -9.59
C ILE A 7 -7.34 -15.02 -10.36
N PRO A 8 -6.05 -14.68 -10.29
CA PRO A 8 -5.01 -15.48 -10.91
C PRO A 8 -4.79 -16.81 -10.16
N ASP A 9 -4.17 -17.78 -10.83
CA ASP A 9 -3.84 -19.06 -10.23
C ASP A 9 -3.00 -18.92 -8.96
N GLY A 10 -3.34 -19.71 -7.94
CA GLY A 10 -2.66 -19.69 -6.64
C GLY A 10 -2.93 -18.44 -5.80
N PHE A 11 -3.88 -17.58 -6.20
CA PHE A 11 -4.32 -16.45 -5.38
C PHE A 11 -4.96 -16.90 -4.07
N SER A 12 -4.58 -16.26 -2.98
CA SER A 12 -5.20 -16.47 -1.67
C SER A 12 -5.31 -15.13 -0.92
N LEU A 13 -6.54 -14.68 -0.70
CA LEU A 13 -6.83 -13.46 0.05
C LEU A 13 -6.29 -13.56 1.48
N GLN A 14 -6.49 -14.70 2.14
CA GLN A 14 -6.00 -14.93 3.49
C GLN A 14 -4.47 -14.81 3.59
N ARG A 15 -3.73 -15.30 2.59
CA ARG A 15 -2.27 -15.12 2.53
C ARG A 15 -1.89 -13.66 2.38
N ILE A 16 -2.57 -12.92 1.49
CA ILE A 16 -2.31 -11.47 1.32
C ILE A 16 -2.53 -10.74 2.64
N ILE A 17 -3.66 -10.98 3.30
CA ILE A 17 -3.97 -10.39 4.61
C ILE A 17 -2.85 -10.71 5.61
N LYS A 18 -2.44 -11.98 5.71
CA LYS A 18 -1.40 -12.43 6.64
C LYS A 18 -0.04 -11.76 6.37
N TYR A 19 0.38 -11.70 5.11
CA TYR A 19 1.67 -11.09 4.74
C TYR A 19 1.65 -9.56 4.82
N SER A 20 0.46 -8.96 4.76
CA SER A 20 0.30 -7.51 4.81
C SER A 20 -0.07 -7.01 6.20
N ALA A 21 -0.02 -7.85 7.25
CA ALA A 21 -0.55 -7.51 8.57
C ALA A 21 -0.02 -6.17 9.10
N GLU A 22 1.27 -5.89 8.90
CA GLU A 22 1.93 -4.63 9.29
C GLU A 22 1.58 -3.43 8.40
N PHE A 23 1.01 -3.68 7.22
CA PHE A 23 0.58 -2.71 6.21
C PHE A 23 -0.95 -2.62 6.07
N LEU A 24 -1.72 -3.28 6.94
CA LEU A 24 -3.18 -3.14 7.06
C LEU A 24 -3.52 -1.79 7.72
N LEU A 25 -3.23 -0.71 7.00
CA LEU A 25 -3.42 0.66 7.45
C LEU A 25 -4.85 1.11 7.16
N PRO A 26 -5.45 1.98 7.99
CA PRO A 26 -6.75 2.59 7.69
C PRO A 26 -6.81 3.14 6.25
N PRO A 27 -7.97 3.05 5.57
CA PRO A 27 -9.28 2.60 6.07
C PRO A 27 -9.53 1.08 6.00
N PHE A 28 -8.50 0.25 5.83
CA PHE A 28 -8.68 -1.21 5.86
C PHE A 28 -9.02 -1.70 7.26
N THR A 29 -9.96 -2.64 7.32
CA THR A 29 -10.25 -3.46 8.50
C THR A 29 -10.39 -4.91 8.07
N VAL A 30 -10.05 -5.84 8.95
CA VAL A 30 -10.11 -7.27 8.64
C VAL A 30 -10.89 -7.97 9.74
N ASN A 31 -11.69 -8.96 9.36
CA ASN A 31 -12.42 -9.75 10.35
C ASN A 31 -11.47 -10.64 11.19
N PRO A 32 -11.88 -11.10 12.39
CA PRO A 32 -11.01 -11.92 13.25
C PRO A 32 -10.48 -13.21 12.61
N SER A 33 -11.21 -13.75 11.62
CA SER A 33 -10.78 -14.97 10.90
C SER A 33 -9.82 -14.69 9.73
N MET A 34 -9.45 -13.44 9.48
CA MET A 34 -8.52 -13.03 8.41
C MET A 34 -8.95 -13.50 7.02
N SER A 35 -10.26 -13.56 6.78
CA SER A 35 -10.89 -14.07 5.55
C SER A 35 -11.64 -13.00 4.76
N VAL A 36 -11.89 -11.85 5.38
CA VAL A 36 -12.65 -10.74 4.81
C VAL A 36 -11.89 -9.45 5.03
N ILE A 37 -11.68 -8.70 3.96
CA ILE A 37 -11.24 -7.30 4.01
C ILE A 37 -12.48 -6.42 3.91
N GLU A 38 -12.58 -5.47 4.82
CA GLU A 38 -13.53 -4.38 4.74
C GLU A 38 -12.80 -3.05 4.55
N ARG A 39 -13.41 -2.15 3.80
CA ARG A 39 -12.88 -0.82 3.56
C ARG A 39 -13.99 0.16 3.24
N VAL A 40 -13.95 1.34 3.85
CA VAL A 40 -14.77 2.46 3.39
C VAL A 40 -14.06 3.13 2.23
N GLU A 41 -14.79 3.37 1.15
CA GLU A 41 -14.27 3.97 -0.08
C GLU A 41 -15.17 5.13 -0.51
N GLU A 42 -14.54 6.21 -0.97
CA GLU A 42 -15.20 7.32 -1.64
C GLU A 42 -14.96 7.17 -3.15
N LEU A 43 -16.04 7.13 -3.91
CA LEU A 43 -16.01 7.01 -5.37
C LEU A 43 -15.84 8.38 -6.04
N ASP A 44 -15.52 8.39 -7.34
CA ASP A 44 -15.43 9.62 -8.12
C ASP A 44 -16.78 10.36 -8.19
N SER A 45 -17.89 9.61 -8.09
CA SER A 45 -19.26 10.14 -7.92
C SER A 45 -19.49 10.85 -6.59
N LYS A 46 -18.48 10.92 -5.72
CA LYS A 46 -18.50 11.39 -4.31
C LYS A 46 -19.36 10.51 -3.40
N ARG A 47 -19.83 9.35 -3.87
CA ARG A 47 -20.55 8.37 -3.06
C ARG A 47 -19.57 7.67 -2.12
N ILE A 48 -19.94 7.57 -0.84
CA ILE A 48 -19.14 6.86 0.17
C ILE A 48 -19.85 5.57 0.57
N LEU A 49 -19.12 4.46 0.52
CA LEU A 49 -19.69 3.14 0.73
C LEU A 49 -18.71 2.18 1.41
N LEU A 50 -19.27 1.12 1.99
CA LEU A 50 -18.49 0.01 2.55
C LEU A 50 -18.30 -1.07 1.48
N LEU A 51 -17.04 -1.37 1.19
CA LEU A 51 -16.61 -2.54 0.44
C LEU A 51 -16.37 -3.69 1.42
N THR A 52 -16.98 -4.84 1.13
CA THR A 52 -16.67 -6.11 1.79
C THR A 52 -16.12 -7.07 0.74
N ILE A 53 -14.90 -7.53 0.94
CA ILE A 53 -14.14 -8.32 -0.02
C ILE A 53 -13.81 -9.68 0.61
N SER A 54 -14.22 -10.76 -0.03
CA SER A 54 -13.97 -12.13 0.42
C SER A 54 -13.60 -13.03 -0.75
N GLN A 55 -12.91 -14.14 -0.46
CA GLN A 55 -12.60 -15.15 -1.47
C GLN A 55 -13.62 -16.30 -1.41
N VAL A 56 -14.14 -16.69 -2.57
CA VAL A 56 -15.06 -17.81 -2.77
C VAL A 56 -14.52 -18.74 -3.88
N PRO A 57 -15.04 -19.96 -4.08
CA PRO A 57 -14.54 -20.87 -5.11
C PRO A 57 -14.52 -20.28 -6.53
N ALA A 58 -15.49 -19.41 -6.85
CA ALA A 58 -15.59 -18.75 -8.16
C ALA A 58 -14.62 -17.58 -8.36
N GLY A 59 -13.94 -17.10 -7.31
CA GLY A 59 -13.04 -15.95 -7.39
C GLY A 59 -13.13 -15.04 -6.18
N LEU A 60 -12.98 -13.74 -6.39
CA LEU A 60 -13.07 -12.74 -5.34
C LEU A 60 -14.47 -12.11 -5.35
N GLN A 61 -15.24 -12.32 -4.29
CA GLN A 61 -16.54 -11.69 -4.12
C GLN A 61 -16.38 -10.29 -3.53
N ILE A 62 -16.95 -9.30 -4.22
CA ILE A 62 -17.08 -7.93 -3.74
C ILE A 62 -18.56 -7.71 -3.40
N ARG A 63 -18.82 -7.17 -2.21
CA ARG A 63 -20.15 -6.81 -1.75
C ARG A 63 -20.19 -5.35 -1.32
N THR A 64 -21.30 -4.71 -1.64
CA THR A 64 -21.65 -3.36 -1.20
C THR A 64 -23.10 -3.36 -0.70
N SER A 65 -23.45 -2.47 0.23
CA SER A 65 -24.84 -2.32 0.68
C SER A 65 -25.71 -1.58 -0.33
N GLN A 66 -25.12 -0.67 -1.10
CA GLN A 66 -25.79 0.19 -2.07
C GLN A 66 -25.79 -0.43 -3.48
N HIS A 67 -26.71 0.03 -4.33
CA HIS A 67 -26.71 -0.31 -5.75
C HIS A 67 -25.76 0.64 -6.49
N LEU A 68 -24.86 0.07 -7.27
CA LEU A 68 -23.88 0.82 -8.07
C LEU A 68 -24.33 0.83 -9.52
N ASP A 69 -24.12 1.95 -10.21
CA ASP A 69 -24.19 1.95 -11.66
C ASP A 69 -22.97 1.24 -12.29
N SER A 70 -22.92 1.17 -13.61
CA SER A 70 -21.84 0.49 -14.32
C SER A 70 -20.48 1.15 -14.10
N ALA A 71 -20.42 2.49 -14.09
CA ALA A 71 -19.18 3.24 -13.89
C ALA A 71 -18.64 3.06 -12.46
N GLU A 72 -19.51 3.17 -11.45
CA GLU A 72 -19.15 2.93 -10.05
C GLU A 72 -18.70 1.49 -9.81
N SER A 73 -19.38 0.51 -10.43
CA SER A 73 -18.99 -0.90 -10.31
C SER A 73 -17.64 -1.18 -10.97
N GLU A 74 -17.34 -0.55 -12.10
CA GLU A 74 -16.04 -0.64 -12.78
C GLU A 74 -14.95 0.03 -11.95
N GLU A 75 -15.19 1.23 -11.42
CA GLU A 75 -14.26 1.93 -10.54
C GLU A 75 -13.90 1.08 -9.31
N VAL A 76 -14.91 0.52 -8.61
CA VAL A 76 -14.67 -0.36 -7.46
C VAL A 76 -13.88 -1.60 -7.88
N SER A 77 -14.20 -2.19 -9.03
CA SER A 77 -13.49 -3.37 -9.54
C SER A 77 -12.02 -3.05 -9.81
N HIS A 78 -11.74 -1.91 -10.43
CA HIS A 78 -10.37 -1.43 -10.68
C HIS A 78 -9.61 -1.17 -9.38
N LYS A 79 -10.23 -0.49 -8.40
CA LYS A 79 -9.65 -0.26 -7.07
C LYS A 79 -9.34 -1.57 -6.35
N VAL A 80 -10.25 -2.55 -6.34
CA VAL A 80 -10.00 -3.87 -5.72
C VAL A 80 -8.91 -4.64 -6.45
N TRP A 81 -8.93 -4.62 -7.78
CA TRP A 81 -7.89 -5.22 -8.61
C TRP A 81 -6.52 -4.60 -8.33
N ARG A 82 -6.46 -3.28 -8.13
CA ARG A 82 -5.27 -2.55 -7.69
C ARG A 82 -4.85 -3.03 -6.30
N MET A 83 -5.68 -2.87 -5.28
CA MET A 83 -5.35 -3.17 -3.88
C MET A 83 -4.77 -4.58 -3.71
N LEU A 84 -5.35 -5.56 -4.38
CA LEU A 84 -4.97 -6.97 -4.29
C LEU A 84 -3.97 -7.42 -5.36
N ARG A 85 -3.55 -6.51 -6.25
CA ARG A 85 -2.51 -6.73 -7.24
C ARG A 85 -2.83 -7.93 -8.15
N LEU A 86 -4.09 -8.00 -8.59
CA LEU A 86 -4.62 -9.15 -9.33
C LEU A 86 -4.00 -9.31 -10.72
N GLY A 87 -3.47 -8.23 -11.31
CA GLY A 87 -2.77 -8.29 -12.60
C GLY A 87 -1.34 -8.78 -12.58
N GLU A 88 -0.77 -8.98 -11.40
CA GLU A 88 0.64 -9.32 -11.31
C GLU A 88 0.91 -10.77 -11.64
N ASN A 89 1.78 -10.99 -12.61
CA ASN A 89 2.28 -12.30 -12.95
C ASN A 89 3.55 -12.63 -12.15
N LEU A 90 3.37 -13.13 -10.93
CA LEU A 90 4.47 -13.54 -10.07
C LEU A 90 5.29 -14.73 -10.61
N ASN A 91 4.81 -15.42 -11.66
CA ASN A 91 5.60 -16.47 -12.30
C ASN A 91 6.88 -15.92 -12.97
N LEU A 92 6.91 -14.62 -13.30
CA LEU A 92 8.09 -13.96 -13.85
C LEU A 92 9.18 -13.74 -12.79
N LEU A 93 8.84 -13.84 -11.51
CA LEU A 93 9.78 -13.72 -10.38
C LEU A 93 10.39 -15.06 -9.98
N ARG A 94 10.17 -16.14 -10.77
CA ARG A 94 10.82 -17.42 -10.52
C ARG A 94 12.33 -17.21 -10.61
N PRO A 95 13.06 -17.39 -9.50
CA PRO A 95 14.49 -17.16 -9.54
C PRO A 95 15.15 -18.28 -10.35
N ASN A 96 15.89 -17.90 -11.40
CA ASN A 96 16.89 -18.76 -12.04
C ASN A 96 18.07 -19.11 -11.11
N GLN A 97 17.99 -18.72 -9.83
CA GLN A 97 19.03 -18.87 -8.83
C GLN A 97 18.51 -19.74 -7.66
N LYS A 98 19.14 -20.91 -7.48
CA LYS A 98 18.75 -21.94 -6.50
C LYS A 98 18.64 -21.44 -5.04
N HIS A 99 19.34 -20.38 -4.66
CA HIS A 99 19.31 -19.85 -3.29
C HIS A 99 18.06 -19.02 -2.99
N LEU A 100 17.46 -18.37 -3.98
CA LEU A 100 16.21 -17.61 -3.83
C LEU A 100 14.96 -18.50 -3.87
N GLN A 101 15.08 -19.75 -4.34
CA GLN A 101 13.96 -20.72 -4.34
C GLN A 101 13.48 -21.04 -2.91
N ARG A 102 14.36 -21.01 -1.92
CA ARG A 102 14.00 -21.23 -0.50
C ARG A 102 13.14 -20.10 0.09
N HIS A 103 13.18 -18.93 -0.52
CA HIS A 103 12.41 -17.74 -0.11
C HIS A 103 11.26 -17.44 -1.08
N HIS A 104 11.01 -18.32 -2.06
CA HIS A 104 9.88 -18.19 -2.95
C HIS A 104 8.61 -18.45 -2.13
N LEU A 105 7.89 -17.37 -1.79
CA LEU A 105 6.57 -17.42 -1.19
C LEU A 105 5.54 -17.44 -2.32
N PRO A 106 5.06 -18.62 -2.77
CA PRO A 106 4.05 -18.68 -3.84
C PRO A 106 2.80 -17.90 -3.42
N GLY A 107 2.50 -16.85 -4.20
CA GLY A 107 1.37 -15.96 -3.94
C GLY A 107 1.63 -14.82 -2.95
N GLY A 108 2.90 -14.48 -2.65
CA GLY A 108 3.32 -13.39 -1.75
C GLY A 108 3.02 -11.97 -2.27
N ARG A 109 1.76 -11.68 -2.57
CA ARG A 109 1.28 -10.32 -2.86
C ARG A 109 1.08 -9.58 -1.54
N LEU A 110 1.44 -8.31 -1.52
CA LEU A 110 1.12 -7.40 -0.42
C LEU A 110 -0.07 -6.54 -0.79
N LEU A 111 -0.93 -6.26 0.18
CA LEU A 111 -2.03 -5.32 0.06
C LEU A 111 -1.46 -3.91 -0.10
N ARG A 112 -1.98 -3.17 -1.07
CA ARG A 112 -1.67 -1.75 -1.28
C ARG A 112 -2.92 -0.88 -1.18
N GLY A 113 -2.76 0.43 -1.27
CA GLY A 113 -3.85 1.41 -1.28
C GLY A 113 -4.75 1.28 -2.51
N ALA A 114 -5.93 1.90 -2.43
CA ALA A 114 -6.91 1.93 -3.52
C ALA A 114 -6.47 2.86 -4.67
N THR A 115 -5.53 3.77 -4.41
CA THR A 115 -4.94 4.69 -5.38
C THR A 115 -3.42 4.79 -5.15
N PHE A 116 -2.65 5.20 -6.17
CA PHE A 116 -1.23 5.50 -5.94
C PHE A 116 -1.01 6.70 -5.01
N PHE A 117 -1.92 7.67 -5.01
CA PHE A 117 -1.90 8.78 -4.05
C PHE A 117 -1.93 8.27 -2.60
N GLU A 118 -2.83 7.33 -2.27
CA GLU A 118 -2.88 6.72 -0.94
C GLU A 118 -1.55 6.04 -0.58
N ASP A 119 -0.94 5.31 -1.51
CA ASP A 119 0.37 4.68 -1.29
C ASP A 119 1.46 5.72 -1.00
N VAL A 120 1.47 6.84 -1.72
CA VAL A 120 2.39 7.98 -1.52
C VAL A 120 2.22 8.60 -0.14
N ILE A 121 0.99 8.89 0.27
CA ILE A 121 0.75 9.49 1.59
C ILE A 121 1.14 8.52 2.71
N LYS A 122 0.78 7.24 2.59
CA LYS A 122 1.15 6.22 3.58
C LYS A 122 2.67 6.03 3.66
N ALA A 123 3.36 5.95 2.52
CA ALA A 123 4.81 5.81 2.48
C ALA A 123 5.52 7.03 3.07
N LEU A 124 5.05 8.24 2.78
CA LEU A 124 5.57 9.47 3.38
C LEU A 124 5.46 9.43 4.90
N LEU A 125 4.27 9.11 5.44
CA LEU A 125 4.01 9.09 6.87
C LEU A 125 4.76 7.97 7.60
N LEU A 126 4.85 6.78 7.02
CA LEU A 126 5.60 5.64 7.59
C LEU A 126 7.10 5.91 7.69
N THR A 127 7.65 6.69 6.74
CA THR A 127 9.10 6.90 6.62
C THR A 127 9.54 8.28 7.10
N HIS A 128 8.61 9.10 7.58
CA HIS A 128 8.92 10.42 8.09
C HIS A 128 9.73 10.31 9.38
N GLN A 129 11.02 10.62 9.28
CA GLN A 129 11.90 10.88 10.42
C GLN A 129 11.92 12.39 10.66
N GLY A 130 11.14 12.86 11.62
CA GLY A 130 11.01 14.28 12.03
C GLY A 130 10.88 14.40 13.54
N GLU A 131 10.35 15.52 14.06
CA GLU A 131 10.22 15.87 15.50
C GLU A 131 9.50 14.82 16.39
N PHE A 132 8.95 13.77 15.78
CA PHE A 132 8.27 12.64 16.43
C PHE A 132 9.07 11.31 16.43
N ALA A 133 10.37 11.33 16.13
CA ALA A 133 11.22 10.13 16.22
C ALA A 133 11.67 9.90 17.69
N PRO A 134 11.44 8.69 18.25
CA PRO A 134 12.10 7.51 17.71
C PRO A 134 11.16 6.36 17.33
N ARG A 135 11.47 5.73 16.19
CA ARG A 135 11.25 4.29 15.88
C ARG A 135 9.93 3.64 16.35
N ASN A 136 8.77 4.27 16.16
CA ASN A 136 7.52 3.57 16.45
C ASN A 136 6.55 3.67 15.27
N GLN A 137 6.48 2.61 14.48
CA GLN A 137 5.45 2.39 13.43
C GLN A 137 4.04 2.62 13.98
N LEU A 138 3.84 2.36 15.28
CA LEU A 138 2.63 2.68 16.03
C LEU A 138 2.21 4.16 15.91
N ASN A 139 3.16 5.10 15.90
CA ASN A 139 2.87 6.53 15.76
C ASN A 139 2.38 6.86 14.35
N ALA A 140 3.00 6.28 13.31
CA ALA A 140 2.57 6.50 11.92
C ALA A 140 1.17 5.91 11.66
N ILE A 141 0.87 4.72 12.19
CA ILE A 141 -0.46 4.11 12.11
C ILE A 141 -1.52 5.01 12.76
N GLN A 142 -1.24 5.51 13.96
CA GLN A 142 -2.16 6.42 14.66
C GLN A 142 -2.36 7.74 13.91
N ILE A 143 -1.31 8.29 13.31
CA ILE A 143 -1.41 9.50 12.49
C ILE A 143 -2.28 9.24 11.27
N ILE A 144 -2.08 8.11 10.57
CA ILE A 144 -2.91 7.72 9.41
C ILE A 144 -4.37 7.52 9.84
N ALA A 145 -4.62 6.89 10.99
CA ALA A 145 -5.97 6.74 11.53
C ALA A 145 -6.63 8.10 11.77
N ARG A 146 -5.94 9.02 12.47
CA ARG A 146 -6.46 10.38 12.70
C ARG A 146 -6.68 11.15 11.40
N LEU A 147 -5.79 10.98 10.41
CA LEU A 147 -5.93 11.59 9.09
C LEU A 147 -7.22 11.10 8.41
N VAL A 148 -7.46 9.78 8.42
CA VAL A 148 -8.67 9.15 7.89
C VAL A 148 -9.91 9.62 8.66
N ASP A 149 -9.87 9.65 9.99
CA ASP A 149 -11.02 10.04 10.80
C ASP A 149 -11.39 11.53 10.67
N ARG A 150 -10.40 12.40 10.45
CA ARG A 150 -10.60 13.86 10.41
C ARG A 150 -10.87 14.40 9.01
N LEU A 151 -10.32 13.77 7.98
CA LEU A 151 -10.37 14.26 6.60
C LEU A 151 -11.03 13.27 5.63
N GLY A 152 -11.30 12.04 6.05
CA GLY A 152 -11.99 11.05 5.24
C GLY A 152 -13.48 11.35 5.12
N GLY A 153 -14.08 10.95 3.99
CA GLY A 153 -15.54 10.95 3.87
C GLY A 153 -16.17 9.93 4.82
N SER A 154 -17.15 10.33 5.62
CA SER A 154 -17.81 9.43 6.56
C SER A 154 -18.81 8.51 5.85
N LEU A 155 -18.84 7.24 6.26
CA LEU A 155 -19.79 6.27 5.74
C LEU A 155 -21.21 6.62 6.26
N PRO A 156 -22.21 6.84 5.40
CA PRO A 156 -23.54 7.28 5.85
C PRO A 156 -24.22 6.34 6.85
N SER A 157 -24.03 5.03 6.70
CA SER A 157 -24.60 4.02 7.60
C SER A 157 -23.83 3.84 8.91
N ASN A 158 -22.60 4.35 8.99
CA ASN A 158 -21.78 4.35 10.21
C ASN A 158 -20.76 5.50 10.16
N PRO A 159 -21.12 6.69 10.67
CA PRO A 159 -20.27 7.88 10.60
C PRO A 159 -18.93 7.79 11.34
N THR A 160 -18.68 6.72 12.10
CA THR A 160 -17.38 6.48 12.74
C THR A 160 -16.35 5.87 11.80
N ARG A 161 -16.79 5.37 10.64
CA ARG A 161 -15.90 4.80 9.62
C ARG A 161 -15.75 5.78 8.47
N HIS A 162 -14.51 5.97 8.04
CA HIS A 162 -14.16 6.99 7.05
C HIS A 162 -13.39 6.39 5.89
N ALA A 163 -13.60 6.92 4.69
CA ALA A 163 -12.77 6.65 3.52
C ALA A 163 -11.37 7.27 3.69
N PHE A 164 -10.41 6.83 2.89
CA PHE A 164 -9.13 7.55 2.83
C PHE A 164 -9.38 8.96 2.26
N PRO A 165 -8.74 10.03 2.80
CA PRO A 165 -8.95 11.38 2.31
C PRO A 165 -8.59 11.51 0.83
N THR A 166 -9.42 12.20 0.07
CA THR A 166 -9.11 12.57 -1.31
C THR A 166 -8.06 13.67 -1.32
N CYS A 167 -7.39 13.83 -2.46
CA CYS A 167 -6.42 14.90 -2.62
C CYS A 167 -7.04 16.30 -2.44
N GLU A 168 -8.22 16.51 -3.02
CA GLU A 168 -9.03 17.70 -2.83
C GLU A 168 -9.23 18.04 -1.34
N LYS A 169 -9.59 17.04 -0.51
CA LYS A 169 -9.80 17.26 0.93
C LYS A 169 -8.53 17.66 1.67
N LEU A 170 -7.37 17.10 1.30
CA LEU A 170 -6.08 17.51 1.87
C LEU A 170 -5.76 18.96 1.51
N GLN A 171 -5.95 19.36 0.25
CA GLN A 171 -5.66 20.72 -0.21
C GLN A 171 -6.53 21.79 0.48
N HIS A 172 -7.80 21.47 0.76
CA HIS A 172 -8.75 22.40 1.38
C HIS A 172 -8.65 22.45 2.91
N SER A 173 -7.75 21.69 3.54
CA SER A 173 -7.67 21.57 5.00
C SER A 173 -6.27 21.86 5.59
N PRO A 174 -5.55 22.91 5.16
CA PRO A 174 -4.16 23.15 5.57
C PRO A 174 -3.99 23.39 7.07
N THR A 175 -4.95 24.07 7.72
CA THR A 175 -4.92 24.31 9.17
C THR A 175 -4.99 23.00 9.95
N LEU A 176 -5.91 22.12 9.57
CA LEU A 176 -6.07 20.81 10.22
C LEU A 176 -4.86 19.90 9.96
N LEU A 177 -4.29 19.94 8.75
CA LEU A 177 -3.04 19.23 8.46
C LEU A 177 -1.87 19.72 9.29
N THR A 178 -1.77 21.03 9.50
CA THR A 178 -0.73 21.63 10.36
C THR A 178 -0.91 21.16 11.81
N GLU A 179 -2.14 21.11 12.32
CA GLU A 179 -2.45 20.60 13.66
C GLU A 179 -2.10 19.12 13.81
N LEU A 180 -2.44 18.30 12.81
CA LEU A 180 -2.26 16.85 12.86
C LEU A 180 -0.81 16.40 12.65
N LEU A 181 -0.06 17.09 11.79
CA LEU A 181 1.22 16.61 11.25
C LEU A 181 2.38 17.57 11.46
N GLY A 182 2.10 18.80 11.89
CA GLY A 182 3.06 19.90 11.94
C GLY A 182 3.28 20.57 10.57
N PRO A 183 3.88 21.78 10.57
CA PRO A 183 3.98 22.63 9.39
C PRO A 183 4.89 22.07 8.29
N SER A 184 5.85 21.21 8.64
CA SER A 184 6.79 20.61 7.67
C SER A 184 6.11 19.55 6.80
N LEU A 185 5.37 18.63 7.43
CA LEU A 185 4.60 17.62 6.73
C LEU A 185 3.41 18.22 5.99
N GLU A 186 2.73 19.20 6.57
CA GLU A 186 1.66 19.93 5.87
C GLU A 186 2.17 20.52 4.55
N ARG A 187 3.31 21.21 4.56
CA ARG A 187 3.90 21.80 3.34
C ARG A 187 4.16 20.72 2.28
N THR A 188 4.73 19.60 2.69
CA THR A 188 5.03 18.48 1.79
C THR A 188 3.76 17.89 1.19
N LEU A 189 2.72 17.68 2.01
CA LEU A 189 1.42 17.18 1.55
C LEU A 189 0.71 18.17 0.63
N ARG A 190 0.83 19.47 0.88
CA ARG A 190 0.28 20.50 0.00
C ARG A 190 0.97 20.51 -1.36
N GLU A 191 2.29 20.33 -1.40
CA GLU A 191 3.06 20.21 -2.65
C GLU A 191 2.69 18.93 -3.41
N LEU A 192 2.60 17.79 -2.71
CA LEU A 192 2.08 16.54 -3.28
C LEU A 192 0.65 16.70 -3.80
N GLY A 193 -0.16 17.47 -3.07
CA GLY A 193 -1.53 17.77 -3.44
C GLY A 193 -1.63 18.38 -4.83
N LYS A 194 -0.72 19.29 -5.17
CA LYS A 194 -0.69 19.94 -6.51
C LYS A 194 -0.38 18.98 -7.66
N LEU A 195 0.14 17.79 -7.36
CA LEU A 195 0.47 16.75 -8.35
C LEU A 195 -0.65 15.73 -8.54
N CYS A 196 -1.70 15.80 -7.73
CA CYS A 196 -2.84 14.90 -7.84
C CYS A 196 -3.56 15.08 -9.17
N ASP A 197 -4.14 13.99 -9.64
CA ASP A 197 -4.95 13.85 -10.86
C ASP A 197 -4.18 13.66 -12.16
N THR A 198 -3.02 14.30 -12.37
CA THR A 198 -2.27 14.13 -13.65
C THR A 198 -0.96 13.36 -13.50
N GLU A 199 -0.06 13.82 -12.62
CA GLU A 199 1.29 13.23 -12.51
C GLU A 199 1.28 11.90 -11.74
N LEU A 200 0.50 11.80 -10.65
CA LEU A 200 0.39 10.54 -9.91
C LEU A 200 -0.31 9.45 -10.72
N ALA A 201 -1.33 9.80 -11.50
CA ALA A 201 -2.00 8.88 -12.41
C ALA A 201 -1.05 8.42 -13.52
N LYS A 202 -0.22 9.32 -14.06
CA LYS A 202 0.83 8.98 -15.03
C LYS A 202 1.85 8.00 -14.45
N ILE A 203 2.36 8.24 -13.23
CA ILE A 203 3.28 7.31 -12.56
C ILE A 203 2.63 5.93 -12.35
N GLU A 204 1.35 5.90 -11.97
CA GLU A 204 0.60 4.66 -11.84
C GLU A 204 0.50 3.90 -13.18
N GLN A 205 0.26 4.60 -14.29
CA GLN A 205 0.24 4.01 -15.64
C GLN A 205 1.60 3.46 -16.08
N LEU A 206 2.72 4.04 -15.62
CA LEU A 206 4.06 3.50 -15.91
C LEU A 206 4.25 2.07 -15.37
N GLN A 207 3.49 1.66 -14.34
CA GLN A 207 3.48 0.29 -13.85
C GLN A 207 2.96 -0.69 -14.92
N VAL A 208 1.87 -0.31 -15.60
CA VAL A 208 1.21 -1.14 -16.61
C VAL A 208 2.07 -1.27 -17.86
N ALA A 209 2.81 -0.22 -18.21
CA ALA A 209 3.61 -0.14 -19.42
C ALA A 209 4.99 -0.86 -19.35
N GLN A 210 5.29 -1.62 -18.29
CA GLN A 210 6.61 -2.23 -18.06
C GLN A 210 7.76 -1.21 -18.20
N CYS A 211 7.58 0.00 -17.68
CA CYS A 211 8.57 1.08 -17.78
C CYS A 211 9.93 0.64 -17.21
N PRO A 212 11.06 0.90 -17.90
CA PRO A 212 12.40 0.62 -17.37
C PRO A 212 12.61 1.19 -15.97
N LEU A 213 13.22 0.41 -15.08
CA LEU A 213 13.40 0.78 -13.67
C LEU A 213 14.06 2.16 -13.46
N PRO A 214 15.11 2.56 -14.21
CA PRO A 214 15.73 3.87 -14.03
C PRO A 214 14.78 5.05 -14.31
N ILE A 215 13.88 4.90 -15.30
CA ILE A 215 12.91 5.93 -15.65
C ILE A 215 11.88 6.06 -14.52
N LEU A 216 11.34 4.94 -14.04
CA LEU A 216 10.39 4.96 -12.93
C LEU A 216 11.00 5.53 -11.64
N ILE A 217 12.26 5.18 -11.33
CA ILE A 217 13.00 5.77 -10.20
C ILE A 217 13.13 7.29 -10.38
N HIS A 218 13.45 7.76 -11.59
CA HIS A 218 13.58 9.18 -11.88
C HIS A 218 12.28 9.93 -11.62
N GLU A 219 11.15 9.44 -12.14
CA GLU A 219 9.82 10.04 -11.97
C GLU A 219 9.40 10.07 -10.49
N ILE A 220 9.56 8.96 -9.76
CA ILE A 220 9.20 8.91 -8.33
C ILE A 220 10.09 9.84 -7.50
N ASN A 221 11.37 9.99 -7.84
CA ASN A 221 12.26 10.92 -7.15
C ASN A 221 11.89 12.39 -7.34
N GLN A 222 11.03 12.74 -8.30
CA GLN A 222 10.50 14.11 -8.43
C GLN A 222 9.40 14.43 -7.40
N LEU A 223 8.89 13.43 -6.67
CA LEU A 223 7.83 13.66 -5.69
C LEU A 223 8.36 14.44 -4.47
N PRO A 224 7.63 15.48 -4.00
CA PRO A 224 7.98 16.22 -2.80
C PRO A 224 8.16 15.31 -1.58
N GLY A 225 9.22 15.57 -0.81
CA GLY A 225 9.53 14.81 0.40
C GLY A 225 10.08 13.40 0.15
N MET A 226 10.42 13.04 -1.09
CA MET A 226 10.97 11.72 -1.41
C MET A 226 12.27 11.43 -0.65
N ARG A 227 12.35 10.22 -0.08
CA ARG A 227 13.51 9.70 0.64
C ARG A 227 13.76 8.26 0.23
N PRO A 228 14.98 7.72 0.42
CA PRO A 228 15.28 6.33 0.05
C PRO A 228 14.32 5.28 0.66
N ALA A 229 13.85 5.51 1.88
CA ALA A 229 12.89 4.61 2.54
C ALA A 229 11.49 4.69 1.91
N MET A 230 11.02 5.91 1.59
CA MET A 230 9.76 6.13 0.89
C MET A 230 9.79 5.48 -0.51
N LEU A 231 10.88 5.67 -1.25
CA LEU A 231 11.08 5.05 -2.55
C LEU A 231 10.96 3.53 -2.48
N ALA A 232 11.58 2.89 -1.47
CA ALA A 232 11.50 1.45 -1.31
C ALA A 232 10.07 0.95 -1.05
N LEU A 233 9.31 1.63 -0.20
CA LEU A 233 7.90 1.28 0.04
C LEU A 233 7.04 1.49 -1.21
N LEU A 234 7.28 2.55 -1.98
CA LEU A 234 6.55 2.80 -3.23
C LEU A 234 6.88 1.77 -4.30
N MET A 235 8.14 1.36 -4.43
CA MET A 235 8.53 0.28 -5.36
C MET A 235 7.84 -1.04 -4.99
N LEU A 236 7.71 -1.32 -3.69
CA LEU A 236 6.98 -2.49 -3.20
C LEU A 236 5.47 -2.40 -3.50
N ALA A 237 4.86 -1.23 -3.29
CA ALA A 237 3.45 -0.97 -3.61
C ALA A 237 3.16 -1.02 -5.13
N LEU A 238 4.11 -0.60 -5.95
CA LEU A 238 4.05 -0.69 -7.42
C LEU A 238 4.43 -2.08 -7.96
N GLY A 239 4.86 -3.00 -7.11
CA GLY A 239 5.28 -4.33 -7.54
C GLY A 239 6.52 -4.40 -8.40
N ARG A 240 7.45 -3.46 -8.18
CA ARG A 240 8.77 -3.43 -8.82
C ARG A 240 9.75 -4.29 -8.04
N TYR A 241 9.59 -5.60 -8.19
CA TYR A 241 10.45 -6.60 -7.55
C TYR A 241 11.89 -6.61 -8.11
N ASP A 242 12.11 -5.97 -9.26
CA ASP A 242 13.42 -5.69 -9.84
C ASP A 242 14.16 -4.55 -9.13
N TYR A 243 13.49 -3.82 -8.23
CA TYR A 243 14.12 -2.84 -7.35
C TYR A 243 14.72 -3.52 -6.11
N SER A 244 16.04 -3.39 -5.93
CA SER A 244 16.74 -3.78 -4.71
C SER A 244 17.04 -2.53 -3.87
N PRO A 245 16.42 -2.37 -2.69
CA PRO A 245 16.73 -1.23 -1.84
C PRO A 245 18.17 -1.30 -1.34
N ARG A 246 18.88 -0.18 -1.43
CA ARG A 246 20.25 -0.07 -0.93
C ARG A 246 20.33 0.36 0.53
N ASN A 247 19.22 0.70 1.18
CA ASN A 247 19.19 1.22 2.55
C ASN A 247 18.79 0.16 3.59
N ASP A 248 19.27 0.36 4.83
CA ASP A 248 19.03 -0.58 5.92
C ASP A 248 17.56 -0.63 6.37
N TYR A 249 16.79 0.44 6.14
CA TYR A 249 15.36 0.48 6.45
C TYR A 249 14.56 -0.54 5.64
N ALA A 250 14.80 -0.64 4.33
CA ALA A 250 14.10 -1.62 3.52
C ALA A 250 14.69 -3.04 3.68
N ARG A 251 15.97 -3.19 4.07
CA ARG A 251 16.48 -4.49 4.52
C ARG A 251 15.76 -5.01 5.75
N HIS A 252 15.41 -4.13 6.70
CA HIS A 252 14.66 -4.50 7.91
C HIS A 252 13.26 -5.04 7.59
N TYR A 253 12.56 -4.49 6.59
CA TYR A 253 11.23 -4.94 6.18
C TYR A 253 11.22 -6.07 5.14
N LEU A 254 12.29 -6.22 4.33
CA LEU A 254 12.40 -7.26 3.30
C LEU A 254 13.15 -8.50 3.77
N SER A 255 13.80 -8.47 4.93
CA SER A 255 14.39 -9.65 5.55
C SER A 255 13.37 -10.21 6.55
N PRO A 256 12.62 -11.28 6.24
CA PRO A 256 12.06 -12.08 7.32
C PRO A 256 13.27 -12.56 8.13
N GLU A 257 13.23 -12.46 9.46
CA GLU A 257 14.28 -12.97 10.34
C GLU A 257 14.79 -14.31 9.81
N LEU A 258 16.00 -14.31 9.24
CA LEU A 258 16.73 -15.54 9.06
C LEU A 258 16.94 -16.04 10.49
N PRO A 259 16.52 -17.26 10.84
CA PRO A 259 16.88 -17.83 12.12
C PRO A 259 18.39 -17.70 12.22
N SER A 260 18.84 -16.97 13.24
CA SER A 260 20.26 -16.81 13.53
C SER A 260 20.84 -18.20 13.63
N ASP A 261 21.57 -18.60 12.58
CA ASP A 261 22.32 -19.83 12.60
C ASP A 261 23.45 -19.57 13.60
N LYS A 262 23.20 -19.96 14.85
CA LYS A 262 24.22 -20.14 15.86
C LYS A 262 25.06 -21.34 15.44
N THR A 263 25.87 -21.14 14.42
CA THR A 263 27.01 -21.99 14.12
C THR A 263 28.23 -21.10 14.18
N SER A 264 28.73 -20.95 15.41
CA SER A 264 30.14 -20.68 15.67
C SER A 264 30.97 -21.65 14.84
N VAL A 265 31.63 -21.15 13.80
CA VAL A 265 32.79 -21.79 13.20
C VAL A 265 33.94 -20.82 13.38
N SER A 266 34.80 -21.18 14.32
CA SER A 266 36.12 -20.60 14.53
C SER A 266 36.88 -20.51 13.21
N ALA A 267 37.44 -19.33 12.93
CA ALA A 267 38.41 -19.15 11.86
C ALA A 267 39.63 -20.06 12.08
N PRO A 268 40.23 -20.66 11.03
CA PRO A 268 41.52 -21.29 11.15
C PRO A 268 42.59 -20.19 11.21
N ASP A 269 43.41 -20.25 12.27
CA ASP A 269 44.67 -19.52 12.39
C ASP A 269 45.59 -19.94 11.25
N PHE A 270 46.01 -18.96 10.44
CA PHE A 270 47.18 -19.07 9.59
C PHE A 270 48.12 -17.92 9.95
N SER A 271 49.08 -18.22 10.81
CA SER A 271 50.31 -17.45 10.96
C SER A 271 51.47 -18.40 10.63
N ASP A 272 52.26 -18.01 9.62
CA ASP A 272 53.60 -18.54 9.34
C ASP A 272 54.59 -18.12 10.44
#